data_AF-A0A7C3HFR2-F1
#
_entry.id   AF-A0A7C3HFR2-F1
#
_cell.length_a   1.000
_cell.length_b   1.000
_cell.length_c   1.000
_cell.angle_alpha   90.00
_cell.angle_beta   90.00
_cell.angle_gamma   90.00
#
_symmetry.space_group_name_H-M   'P 1'
#
loop_
_entity.id
_entity.type
_entity.pdbx_description
1 polymer ?
#
loop_
_entity_poly.entity_id
_entity_poly.type
_entity_poly.pdbx_seq_one_letter_code
_entity_poly.pdbx_strand_id
1 'polypeptide(L)'
;VAGAAPSSSRREGGTDSTSFSSAGLPAIGFFQDPIEYFQQTWHTNLDTYERAVPEDLRQASAVIAAAAWQLANSDQRLPRFTSETMPAPATPAPPVTQ
;
A
#
# COMPACT_ATOMS: atom_id res chain seq x y z
N VAL A 1 -12.29 2.58 4.85
CA VAL A 1 -11.05 2.94 4.10
C VAL A 1 -10.70 4.41 4.29
N ALA A 2 -9.48 4.71 4.74
CA ALA A 2 -8.98 6.07 4.97
C ALA A 2 -8.55 6.81 3.68
N GLY A 3 -8.44 6.10 2.56
CA GLY A 3 -8.21 6.67 1.22
C GLY A 3 -6.93 6.17 0.55
N ALA A 4 -6.64 6.74 -0.64
CA ALA A 4 -5.39 6.55 -1.36
C ALA A 4 -4.40 7.64 -0.97
N ALA A 5 -3.16 7.27 -0.62
CA ALA A 5 -2.12 8.25 -0.34
C ALA A 5 -0.75 7.81 -0.90
N PRO A 6 0.07 8.76 -1.37
CA PRO A 6 1.40 8.46 -1.86
C PRO A 6 2.36 8.19 -0.69
N SER A 7 3.36 7.37 -0.97
CA SER A 7 4.48 7.05 -0.08
C SER A 7 5.78 7.07 -0.88
N SER A 8 6.86 7.52 -0.22
CA SER A 8 8.23 7.40 -0.70
C SER A 8 8.96 6.19 -0.11
N SER A 9 8.26 5.38 0.70
CA SER A 9 8.87 4.21 1.34
C SER A 9 9.35 3.21 0.29
N ARG A 10 10.59 2.75 0.48
CA ARG A 10 11.19 1.63 -0.26
C ARG A 10 11.27 0.35 0.57
N ARG A 11 10.61 0.33 1.74
CA ARG A 11 10.61 -0.84 2.63
C ARG A 11 9.72 -1.94 2.06
N GLU A 12 10.29 -3.13 1.96
CA GLU A 12 9.59 -4.34 1.51
C GLU A 12 8.89 -5.05 2.67
N GLY A 13 8.02 -6.03 2.35
CA GLY A 13 7.37 -6.91 3.34
C GLY A 13 6.01 -6.45 3.87
N GLY A 14 5.49 -5.31 3.40
CA GLY A 14 4.15 -4.81 3.79
C GLY A 14 3.17 -4.64 2.62
N THR A 15 3.66 -4.30 1.43
CA THR A 15 2.86 -4.13 0.21
C THR A 15 3.78 -4.11 -1.00
N ASP A 16 3.28 -4.55 -2.16
CA ASP A 16 4.03 -4.51 -3.40
C ASP A 16 4.18 -3.08 -3.95
N SER A 17 3.37 -2.12 -3.49
CA SER A 17 3.41 -0.76 -4.03
C SER A 17 4.73 -0.05 -3.76
N THR A 18 5.50 -0.45 -2.75
CA THR A 18 6.83 0.14 -2.46
C THR A 18 7.87 -0.15 -3.54
N SER A 19 7.63 -1.13 -4.42
CA SER A 19 8.44 -1.36 -5.63
C SER A 19 8.44 -0.14 -6.56
N PHE A 20 7.33 0.62 -6.62
CA PHE A 20 7.25 1.85 -7.41
C PHE A 20 8.20 2.94 -6.89
N SER A 21 8.30 3.10 -5.55
CA SER A 21 9.27 4.02 -4.93
C SER A 21 10.69 3.68 -5.31
N SER A 22 11.02 2.38 -5.37
CA SER A 22 12.34 1.92 -5.82
C SER A 22 12.61 2.20 -7.31
N ALA A 23 11.57 2.34 -8.13
CA ALA A 23 11.65 2.72 -9.53
C ALA A 23 11.55 4.24 -9.77
N GLY A 24 11.52 5.07 -8.72
CA GLY A 24 11.42 6.52 -8.83
C GLY A 24 10.00 7.06 -9.03
N LEU A 25 8.98 6.25 -8.72
CA LEU A 25 7.57 6.64 -8.75
C LEU A 25 6.98 6.61 -7.35
N PRO A 26 5.99 7.44 -7.00
CA PRO A 26 5.30 7.34 -5.72
C PRO A 26 4.62 5.96 -5.60
N ALA A 27 4.89 5.24 -4.51
CA ALA A 27 4.07 4.12 -4.11
C ALA A 27 2.70 4.64 -3.67
N ILE A 28 1.60 4.05 -4.13
CA ILE A 28 0.25 4.43 -3.68
C ILE A 28 -0.26 3.35 -2.75
N GLY A 29 -0.53 3.73 -1.49
CA GLY A 29 -1.09 2.87 -0.47
C GLY A 29 -2.57 3.16 -0.24
N PHE A 30 -3.31 2.14 0.19
CA PHE A 30 -4.69 2.25 0.64
C PHE A 30 -4.77 1.81 2.10
N PHE A 31 -5.18 2.72 2.97
CA PHE A 31 -5.21 2.47 4.41
C PHE A 31 -6.62 2.09 4.85
N GLN A 32 -6.73 1.07 5.70
CA GLN A 32 -8.00 0.57 6.24
C GLN A 32 -7.96 0.62 7.76
N ASP A 33 -9.12 0.60 8.40
CA ASP A 33 -9.17 0.32 9.83
C ASP A 33 -8.63 -1.10 10.04
N PRO A 34 -7.62 -1.31 10.90
CA PRO A 34 -7.07 -2.64 11.12
C PRO A 34 -8.07 -3.62 11.71
N ILE A 35 -9.11 -3.17 12.43
CA ILE A 35 -10.07 -4.01 13.18
C ILE A 35 -9.30 -5.00 14.08
N GLU A 36 -9.16 -6.26 13.66
CA GLU A 36 -8.44 -7.32 14.36
C GLU A 36 -7.23 -7.87 13.58
N TYR A 37 -6.89 -7.27 12.43
CA TYR A 37 -5.91 -7.75 11.45
C TYR A 37 -4.59 -8.16 12.09
N PHE A 38 -3.88 -7.22 12.71
CA PHE A 38 -2.54 -7.49 13.25
C PHE A 38 -2.52 -8.39 14.49
N GLN A 39 -3.62 -8.46 15.24
CA GLN A 39 -3.65 -9.16 16.53
C GLN A 39 -4.16 -10.59 16.40
N GLN A 40 -4.97 -10.90 15.38
CA GLN A 40 -5.69 -12.16 15.31
C GLN A 40 -5.62 -12.86 13.96
N THR A 41 -5.75 -12.14 12.84
CA THR A 41 -5.92 -12.79 11.52
C THR A 41 -4.66 -12.80 10.69
N TRP A 42 -3.83 -11.76 10.74
CA TRP A 42 -2.63 -11.64 9.92
C TRP A 42 -1.65 -12.80 10.15
N HIS A 43 -1.37 -13.55 9.08
CA HIS A 43 -0.47 -14.71 9.10
C HIS A 43 -0.88 -15.83 10.09
N THR A 44 -2.18 -15.97 10.37
CA THR A 44 -2.69 -17.07 11.19
C THR A 44 -3.65 -17.95 10.38
N ASN A 45 -4.00 -19.11 10.94
CA ASN A 45 -5.06 -19.97 10.38
C ASN A 45 -6.48 -19.41 10.61
N LEU A 46 -6.60 -18.22 11.21
CA LEU A 46 -7.86 -17.52 11.44
C LEU A 46 -8.19 -16.53 10.32
N ASP A 47 -7.30 -16.35 9.33
CA ASP A 47 -7.57 -15.59 8.11
C ASP A 47 -8.49 -16.38 7.18
N THR A 48 -9.79 -16.34 7.50
CA THR A 48 -10.84 -17.05 6.76
C THR A 48 -11.82 -16.06 6.13
N TYR A 49 -12.61 -16.55 5.18
CA TYR A 49 -13.58 -15.73 4.44
C TYR A 49 -14.57 -15.00 5.36
N GLU A 50 -14.91 -15.59 6.50
CA GLU A 50 -15.85 -15.02 7.47
C GLU A 50 -15.33 -13.73 8.11
N ARG A 51 -14.02 -13.46 8.03
CA ARG A 51 -13.41 -12.20 8.51
C ARG A 51 -13.59 -11.04 7.54
N ALA A 52 -13.97 -11.32 6.29
CA ALA A 52 -14.22 -10.30 5.29
C ALA A 52 -15.52 -9.55 5.62
N VAL A 53 -15.42 -8.23 5.83
CA VAL A 53 -16.58 -7.36 6.06
C VAL A 53 -17.11 -6.88 4.70
N PRO A 54 -18.29 -7.36 4.22
CA PRO A 54 -18.71 -7.08 2.84
C PRO A 54 -18.94 -5.60 2.54
N GLU A 55 -19.32 -4.81 3.55
CA GLU A 55 -19.50 -3.37 3.39
C GLU A 55 -18.16 -2.65 3.19
N ASP A 56 -17.15 -2.99 3.99
CA ASP A 56 -15.81 -2.40 3.85
C ASP A 56 -15.18 -2.77 2.51
N LEU A 57 -15.40 -4.00 2.03
CA LEU A 57 -14.93 -4.42 0.71
C LEU A 57 -15.58 -3.62 -0.44
N ARG A 58 -16.89 -3.34 -0.35
CA ARG A 58 -17.57 -2.48 -1.33
C ARG A 58 -17.03 -1.07 -1.29
N GLN A 59 -16.85 -0.50 -0.10
CA GLN A 59 -16.28 0.83 0.06
C GLN A 59 -14.85 0.90 -0.50
N ALA A 60 -14.00 -0.07 -0.15
CA ALA A 60 -12.62 -0.16 -0.63
C ALA A 60 -12.57 -0.24 -2.16
N SER A 61 -13.41 -1.09 -2.76
CA SER A 61 -13.51 -1.24 -4.20
C SER A 61 -13.88 0.07 -4.89
N ALA A 62 -14.87 0.80 -4.35
CA ALA A 62 -15.27 2.10 -4.88
C ALA A 62 -14.14 3.15 -4.81
N VAL A 63 -13.42 3.21 -3.68
CA VAL A 63 -12.29 4.14 -3.48
C VAL A 63 -11.14 3.82 -4.44
N ILE A 64 -10.78 2.54 -4.58
CA ILE A 64 -9.71 2.11 -5.49
C ILE A 64 -10.09 2.43 -6.95
N ALA A 65 -11.32 2.11 -7.36
CA ALA A 65 -11.80 2.39 -8.70
C ALA A 65 -11.80 3.90 -9.00
N ALA A 66 -12.27 4.72 -8.06
CA ALA A 66 -12.26 6.17 -8.21
C ALA A 66 -10.83 6.73 -8.31
N ALA A 67 -9.90 6.27 -7.46
CA ALA A 67 -8.50 6.68 -7.51
C ALA A 67 -7.84 6.29 -8.83
N ALA A 68 -8.02 5.04 -9.28
CA ALA A 68 -7.49 4.56 -10.55
C ALA A 68 -8.04 5.39 -11.73
N TRP A 69 -9.35 5.65 -11.74
CA TRP A 69 -9.99 6.46 -12.78
C TRP A 69 -9.45 7.89 -12.79
N GLN A 70 -9.36 8.56 -11.64
CA GLN A 70 -8.85 9.93 -11.57
C GLN A 70 -7.40 10.02 -12.04
N LEU A 71 -6.54 9.09 -11.63
CA LEU A 71 -5.13 9.08 -12.03
C LEU A 71 -4.94 8.74 -13.51
N ALA A 72 -5.75 7.82 -14.04
CA ALA A 72 -5.69 7.45 -15.46
C ALA A 72 -6.19 8.56 -16.39
N ASN A 73 -7.09 9.42 -15.91
CA ASN A 73 -7.69 10.52 -16.68
C ASN A 73 -7.11 11.89 -16.31
N SER A 74 -6.03 11.95 -15.53
CA SER A 74 -5.38 13.22 -15.23
C SER A 74 -4.60 13.73 -16.44
N ASP A 75 -4.74 15.02 -16.75
CA ASP A 75 -3.93 15.70 -17.77
C ASP A 75 -2.43 15.70 -17.41
N GLN A 76 -2.13 15.59 -16.12
CA GLN A 76 -0.78 15.62 -15.59
C GLN A 76 -0.32 14.22 -15.20
N ARG A 77 0.94 13.92 -15.52
CA ARG A 77 1.58 12.70 -15.03
C ARG A 77 1.79 12.80 -13.51
N LEU A 78 1.72 11.66 -12.84
CA LEU A 78 2.15 11.55 -11.45
C LEU A 78 3.57 12.10 -11.27
N PRO A 79 3.87 12.81 -10.16
CA PRO A 79 5.20 13.30 -9.87
C PRO A 79 6.17 12.11 -9.81
N ARG A 80 7.41 12.31 -10.25
CA ARG A 80 8.45 11.30 -10.23
C ARG A 80 9.61 11.81 -9.39
N PHE A 81 10.24 10.91 -8.64
CA PHE A 81 11.46 11.25 -7.94
C PHE A 81 12.58 11.48 -8.96
N THR A 82 13.30 12.58 -8.79
CA THR A 82 14.55 12.86 -9.49
C THR A 82 15.68 12.14 -8.79
N SER A 83 16.84 12.00 -9.43
CA SER A 83 18.04 11.43 -8.77
C SER A 83 18.38 12.10 -7.44
N GLU A 84 18.09 13.39 -7.30
CA GLU A 84 18.31 14.18 -6.08
C GLU A 84 17.25 13.94 -4.99
N THR A 85 16.02 13.62 -5.39
CA THR A 85 14.87 13.44 -4.47
C THR A 85 14.52 11.97 -4.26
N MET A 86 15.31 11.05 -4.82
CA MET A 86 15.12 9.61 -4.64
C MET A 86 15.18 9.24 -3.14
N PRO A 87 14.16 8.55 -2.62
CA PRO A 87 14.20 8.07 -1.24
C PRO A 87 15.34 7.06 -1.05
N ALA A 88 15.99 7.15 0.11
CA ALA A 88 17.05 6.23 0.48
C ALA A 88 16.57 4.77 0.36
N PRO A 89 17.45 3.84 -0.09
CA PRO A 89 17.12 2.42 -0.06
C PRO A 89 16.67 2.00 1.34
N ALA A 90 15.75 1.04 1.42
CA ALA A 90 15.41 0.47 2.71
C ALA A 90 16.67 -0.15 3.33
N THR A 91 16.93 0.18 4.60
CA THR A 91 17.96 -0.50 5.37
C THR A 91 17.61 -1.99 5.40
N PRO A 92 18.54 -2.89 5.03
CA PRO A 92 18.30 -4.32 5.14
C PRO A 92 17.84 -4.66 6.55
N ALA A 93 16.81 -5.50 6.68
CA ALA A 93 16.47 -6.04 7.98
C ALA A 93 17.71 -6.76 8.54
N PRO A 94 17.99 -6.64 9.85
CA PRO A 94 19.05 -7.45 10.46
C PRO A 94 18.78 -8.93 10.15
N PRO A 95 19.82 -9.75 9.94
CA PRO A 95 19.63 -11.16 9.66
C PRO A 95 18.78 -11.79 10.75
N VAL A 96 17.71 -12.47 10.34
CA VAL A 96 16.86 -13.23 11.26
C VAL A 96 17.70 -14.43 11.72
N THR A 97 18.25 -14.35 12.93
CA THR A 97 18.76 -15.55 13.61
C THR A 97 17.55 -16.43 13.91
N GLN A 98 17.44 -17.58 13.25
CA GLN A 98 16.49 -18.62 13.63
C GLN A 98 16.86 -19.25 14.97
#